data_AF-A0A3S4NPV9-F1
#
_entry.id   AF-A0A3S4NPV9-F1
#
_cell.length_a   1.000
_cell.length_b   1.000
_cell.length_c   1.000
_cell.angle_alpha   90.00
_cell.angle_beta   90.00
_cell.angle_gamma   90.00
#
_symmetry.space_group_name_H-M   'P 1'
#
loop_
_entity.id
_entity.type
_entity.pdbx_description
1 polymer ?
#
loop_
_entity_poly.entity_id
_entity_poly.type
_entity_poly.pdbx_seq_one_letter_code
_entity_poly.pdbx_strand_id
1 'polypeptide(L)' 'MVGYMMAYFLVIALYVLVSLYFKWLLSWGGAEKIEGWLAGFLINFRATDWDAGQIRFYALLSWVAWTVFCVLLLLAG' A
#
# COMPACT_ATOMS: atom_id res chain seq x y z
N MET A 1 -3.83 -12.04 26.87
CA MET A 1 -5.02 -11.29 26.39
C MET A 1 -4.69 -9.84 26.04
N VAL A 2 -4.17 -9.01 26.95
CA VAL A 2 -3.91 -7.57 26.68
C VAL A 2 -2.91 -7.31 25.54
N GLY A 3 -1.84 -8.13 25.43
CA GLY A 3 -0.83 -7.98 24.36
C GLY A 3 -1.38 -8.19 22.94
N TYR A 4 -2.27 -9.18 22.74
CA TYR A 4 -2.90 -9.45 21.45
C TYR A 4 -3.83 -8.31 21.02
N MET A 5 -4.59 -7.75 21.96
CA MET A 5 -5.48 -6.61 21.70
C MET A 5 -4.70 -5.36 21.24
N MET A 6 -3.54 -5.09 21.85
CA MET A 6 -2.67 -4.00 21.40
C MET A 6 -2.11 -4.26 19.99
N ALA A 7 -1.72 -5.50 19.70
CA ALA A 7 -1.22 -5.88 18.37
C ALA A 7 -2.29 -5.69 17.28
N TYR A 8 -3.54 -6.07 17.53
CA TYR A 8 -4.64 -5.87 16.57
C TYR A 8 -4.92 -4.40 16.28
N PHE A 9 -4.91 -3.55 17.30
CA PHE A 9 -5.06 -2.11 17.12
C PHE A 9 -3.96 -1.54 16.21
N LEU A 10 -2.71 -1.97 16.40
CA LEU A 10 -1.59 -1.55 15.55
C LEU A 10 -1.78 -2.02 14.10
N VAL A 11 -2.21 -3.26 13.89
CA VAL A 11 -2.48 -3.81 12.55
C VAL A 11 -3.57 -3.01 11.84
N ILE A 12 -4.66 -2.70 12.53
CA ILE A 12 -5.76 -1.90 11.96
C ILE A 12 -5.29 -0.48 11.64
N ALA A 13 -4.56 0.18 12.56
CA ALA A 13 -4.05 1.53 12.34
C ALA A 13 -3.09 1.60 11.14
N LEU A 14 -2.15 0.64 11.04
CA LEU A 14 -1.24 0.52 9.90
C LEU A 14 -1.99 0.24 8.60
N TYR A 15 -2.99 -0.65 8.64
CA TYR A 15 -3.81 -0.95 7.47
C TYR A 15 -4.53 0.30 6.94
N VAL A 16 -5.09 1.13 7.81
CA VAL A 16 -5.75 2.38 7.43
C VAL A 16 -4.77 3.36 6.78
N LEU A 17 -3.60 3.57 7.39
CA LEU A 17 -2.58 4.48 6.85
C LEU A 17 -2.06 4.03 5.49
N VAL A 18 -1.75 2.74 5.35
CA VAL A 18 -1.31 2.15 4.08
C VAL A 18 -2.42 2.22 3.03
N SER A 19 -3.69 1.99 3.41
CA SER A 19 -4.83 2.12 2.50
C SER A 19 -5.05 3.57 2.04
N LEU A 20 -4.79 4.57 2.89
CA LEU A 20 -4.83 5.98 2.48
C LEU A 20 -3.72 6.30 1.47
N TYR A 21 -2.52 5.76 1.65
CA TYR A 21 -1.44 5.89 0.68
C TYR A 21 -1.82 5.26 -0.68
N PHE A 22 -2.34 4.03 -0.69
CA PHE A 22 -2.79 3.39 -1.93
C PHE A 22 -3.97 4.12 -2.56
N LYS A 23 -4.92 4.62 -1.77
CA LYS A 23 -6.02 5.46 -2.27
C LYS A 23 -5.51 6.72 -2.94
N TRP A 24 -4.49 7.35 -2.35
CA TRP A 24 -3.87 8.53 -2.95
C TRP A 24 -3.26 8.21 -4.32
N LEU A 25 -2.54 7.09 -4.44
CA LEU A 25 -1.99 6.62 -5.73
C LEU A 25 -3.08 6.29 -6.75
N LEU A 26 -4.15 5.62 -6.33
CA LEU A 26 -5.19 5.10 -7.22
C LEU A 26 -6.18 6.18 -7.69
N SER A 27 -6.49 7.17 -6.84
CA SER A 27 -7.68 8.01 -7.05
C SER A 27 -7.45 9.51 -6.83
N TRP A 28 -6.37 9.94 -6.17
CA TRP A 28 -6.14 11.36 -5.84
C TRP A 28 -4.93 11.97 -6.56
N GLY A 29 -4.57 11.42 -7.70
CA GLY A 29 -3.49 11.95 -8.53
C GLY A 29 -2.08 11.61 -8.03
N GLY A 30 -1.95 10.66 -7.09
CA GLY A 30 -0.65 10.28 -6.56
C GLY A 30 0.24 9.61 -7.58
N ALA A 31 -0.33 8.79 -8.47
CA ALA A 31 0.42 8.14 -9.54
C ALA A 31 1.06 9.16 -10.49
N GLU A 32 0.32 10.19 -10.91
CA GLU A 32 0.81 11.27 -11.76
C GLU A 32 1.89 12.12 -11.09
N LYS A 33 1.83 12.24 -9.75
CA LYS A 33 2.85 12.96 -8.98
C LYS A 33 4.17 12.21 -8.87
N ILE A 34 4.13 10.88 -8.91
CA ILE A 34 5.33 10.05 -8.74
C ILE A 34 5.82 9.39 -10.02
N GLU A 35 5.14 9.59 -11.14
CA GLU A 35 5.57 9.11 -12.45
C GLU A 35 7.02 9.50 -12.77
N GLY A 36 7.77 8.60 -13.41
CA GLY A 36 9.18 8.81 -13.73
C GLY A 36 10.16 8.45 -12.60
N TRP A 37 11.21 9.25 -12.42
CA TRP A 37 12.28 9.02 -11.43
C TRP A 37 11.77 8.79 -9.99
N LEU A 38 10.68 9.45 -9.60
CA LEU A 38 10.17 9.35 -8.24
C LEU A 38 9.55 7.96 -7.97
N ALA A 39 8.95 7.31 -8.97
CA ALA A 39 8.51 5.92 -8.91
C ALA A 39 9.71 4.97 -8.81
N GLY A 40 10.80 5.29 -9.52
CA GLY A 40 12.10 4.65 -9.38
C GLY A 40 12.61 4.57 -7.94
N PHE A 41 12.50 5.69 -7.22
CA PHE A 41 12.92 5.79 -5.81
C PHE A 41 11.94 5.14 -4.83
N LEU A 42 10.63 5.32 -5.03
CA LEU A 42 9.60 4.91 -4.08
C LEU A 42 9.16 3.45 -4.22
N ILE A 43 9.23 2.89 -5.42
CA ILE A 43 8.76 1.52 -5.71
C ILE A 43 9.96 0.61 -5.93
N ASN A 44 10.72 0.87 -7.01
CA ASN A 44 11.91 0.12 -7.41
C ASN A 44 12.58 0.85 -8.57
N PHE A 45 13.90 0.73 -8.74
CA PHE A 45 14.64 1.35 -9.84
C PHE A 45 14.10 1.00 -11.24
N ARG A 46 13.46 -0.17 -11.41
CA ARG A 46 12.80 -0.56 -12.67
C ARG A 46 11.49 0.18 -12.96
N ALA A 47 10.96 0.90 -11.98
CA ALA A 47 9.76 1.72 -12.10
C ALA A 47 10.08 3.17 -12.54
N THR A 48 11.35 3.49 -12.78
CA THR A 48 11.80 4.81 -13.25
C THR A 48 11.13 5.24 -14.55
N ASP A 49 10.77 4.29 -15.42
CA ASP A 49 10.11 4.54 -16.71
C ASP A 49 8.62 4.22 -16.68
N TRP A 50 8.02 4.02 -15.49
CA TRP A 50 6.61 3.68 -15.39
C TRP A 50 5.71 4.88 -15.59
N ASP A 51 4.64 4.68 -16.36
CA ASP A 51 3.55 5.63 -16.47
C ASP A 51 2.57 5.55 -15.28
N ALA A 52 1.72 6.57 -15.10
CA ALA A 52 0.73 6.61 -14.02
C ALA A 52 -0.22 5.41 -14.02
N GLY A 53 -0.55 4.83 -15.18
CA GLY A 53 -1.36 3.62 -15.30
C GLY A 53 -0.68 2.39 -14.72
N GLN A 54 0.60 2.17 -15.04
CA GLN A 54 1.41 1.08 -14.49
C GLN A 54 1.58 1.22 -12.97
N ILE A 55 1.81 2.44 -12.49
CA ILE A 55 1.88 2.74 -11.05
C ILE A 55 0.57 2.41 -10.36
N ARG A 56 -0.59 2.77 -10.93
CA ARG A 56 -1.91 2.42 -10.37
C ARG A 56 -2.15 0.92 -10.36
N PHE A 57 -1.79 0.22 -11.43
CA PHE A 57 -1.96 -1.24 -11.50
C PHE A 57 -1.13 -1.94 -10.43
N TYR A 58 0.15 -1.55 -10.29
CA TYR A 58 1.02 -2.05 -9.24
C TYR A 58 0.49 -1.71 -7.83
N ALA A 59 0.02 -0.48 -7.63
CA ALA A 59 -0.58 -0.03 -6.39
C ALA A 59 -1.80 -0.88 -6.02
N LEU A 60 -2.67 -1.18 -6.98
CA LEU A 60 -3.85 -2.03 -6.77
C LEU A 60 -3.44 -3.45 -6.35
N LEU A 61 -2.53 -4.09 -7.09
CA LEU A 61 -2.04 -5.44 -6.75
C LEU A 61 -1.39 -5.48 -5.36
N SER A 62 -0.56 -4.48 -5.06
CA SER A 62 0.12 -4.37 -3.77
C SER A 62 -0.86 -4.15 -2.63
N TRP A 63 -1.88 -3.31 -2.85
CA TRP A 63 -2.92 -3.07 -1.86
C TRP A 63 -3.77 -4.30 -1.58
N VAL A 64 -4.12 -5.08 -2.61
CA VAL A 64 -4.84 -6.36 -2.45
C VAL A 64 -3.99 -7.35 -1.66
N ALA A 65 -2.72 -7.54 -2.03
CA ALA A 65 -1.81 -8.45 -1.31
C ALA A 65 -1.65 -8.04 0.16
N TRP A 66 -1.49 -6.74 0.43
CA TRP A 66 -1.43 -6.19 1.78
C TRP A 66 -2.73 -6.44 2.57
N THR A 67 -3.88 -6.26 1.94
CA THR A 67 -5.19 -6.51 2.55
C THR A 67 -5.34 -7.98 2.95
N VAL A 68 -5.00 -8.90 2.06
CA VAL A 68 -5.04 -10.34 2.35
C VAL A 68 -4.11 -10.69 3.52
N PHE A 69 -2.88 -10.17 3.52
CA PHE A 69 -1.94 -10.39 4.62
C PHE A 69 -2.48 -9.88 5.97
N CYS A 70 -3.02 -8.66 6.02
CA CYS A 70 -3.61 -8.11 7.24
C CYS A 70 -4.80 -8.95 7.73
N VAL A 71 -5.69 -9.38 6.85
CA VAL A 71 -6.85 -10.23 7.22
C VAL A 71 -6.38 -11.56 7.80
N LEU A 72 -5.41 -12.24 7.16
CA LEU A 72 -4.87 -13.49 7.69
C LEU A 72 -4.26 -13.30 9.07
N LEU A 73 -3.52 -12.22 9.29
CA LEU A 73 -2.90 -11.92 10.57
C LEU A 73 -3.93 -11.59 11.67
N LEU A 74 -5.03 -10.93 11.32
CA LEU A 74 -6.15 -10.69 12.25
C LEU A 74 -6.89 -11.99 12.62
N LEU A 75 -6.96 -12.96 11.70
CA LEU A 75 -7.61 -14.25 11.93
C LEU A 75 -6.72 -15.28 12.64
N ALA A 76 -5.40 -15.08 12.64
CA ALA A 76 -4.42 -16.06 13.12
C ALA A 76 -4.08 -15.96 14.62
N GLY A 77 -4.54 -14.95 15.34
CA GLY A 77 -4.35 -14.85 16.80
C GLY A 77 -5.64 -14.82 17.59
#